data_AF-A0A6I2MKW2-F1
#
_entry.id   AF-A0A6I2MKW2-F1
#
_cell.length_a   1.000
_cell.length_b   1.000
_cell.length_c   1.000
_cell.angle_alpha   90.00
_cell.angle_beta   90.00
_cell.angle_gamma   90.00
#
_symmetry.space_group_name_H-M   'P 1'
#
loop_
_entity.id
_entity.type
_entity.pdbx_description
1 polymer ?
#
loop_
_entity_poly.entity_id
_entity_poly.type
_entity_poly.pdbx_seq_one_letter_code
_entity_poly.pdbx_strand_id
1 'polypeptide(L)'
;MTEIITYQENVEGDEVTKYKLDKGNGTIVIDLEKLLNATVSECEWLGEDKNYLQVKYGEWEGTDHFAIVSKDGDLVKKGIKEIHHYIPGVKLFVVMFTGFGLSENDRAYYSVANDDWKMGVINRYGDYILEPTFNKIQYFDDEELFYADGIIYNFKGEFIIKKDE
;
A
#
# COMPACT_ATOMS: atom_id res chain seq x y z
N MET A 1 -14.36 15.31 -17.03
CA MET A 1 -14.61 14.14 -16.18
C MET A 1 -13.45 13.21 -16.46
N THR A 2 -12.63 12.85 -15.48
CA THR A 2 -11.52 11.91 -15.70
C THR A 2 -12.12 10.55 -15.97
N GLU A 3 -11.97 10.04 -17.18
CA GLU A 3 -12.42 8.70 -17.52
C GLU A 3 -11.23 7.76 -17.36
N ILE A 4 -11.35 6.80 -16.43
CA ILE A 4 -10.36 5.74 -16.28
C ILE A 4 -10.70 4.70 -17.35
N ILE A 5 -9.95 4.70 -18.44
CA ILE A 5 -10.13 3.75 -19.53
C ILE A 5 -9.08 2.65 -19.35
N THR A 6 -9.41 1.61 -18.60
CA THR A 6 -8.52 0.45 -18.46
C THR A 6 -8.42 -0.25 -19.82
N TYR A 7 -7.21 -0.41 -20.35
CA TYR A 7 -6.97 -1.20 -21.55
C TYR A 7 -6.26 -2.49 -21.16
N GLN A 8 -6.95 -3.61 -21.34
CA GLN A 8 -6.44 -4.96 -21.15
C GLN A 8 -5.83 -5.43 -22.47
N GLU A 9 -4.56 -5.82 -22.48
CA GLU A 9 -3.98 -6.54 -23.62
C GLU A 9 -3.89 -8.02 -23.23
N ASN A 10 -4.86 -8.79 -23.72
CA ASN A 10 -5.15 -10.17 -23.33
C ASN A 10 -4.19 -11.14 -24.05
N VAL A 11 -3.40 -11.91 -23.31
CA VAL A 11 -2.87 -13.21 -23.78
C VAL A 11 -3.03 -14.22 -22.63
N GLU A 12 -4.20 -14.84 -22.55
CA GLU A 12 -4.57 -15.93 -21.62
C GLU A 12 -4.42 -15.62 -20.12
N GLY A 13 -5.36 -14.84 -19.56
CA GLY A 13 -5.51 -14.62 -18.11
C GLY A 13 -6.12 -13.26 -17.82
N ASP A 14 -6.89 -13.10 -16.75
CA ASP A 14 -7.56 -11.86 -16.34
C ASP A 14 -6.58 -10.78 -15.78
N GLU A 15 -5.34 -10.72 -16.29
CA GLU A 15 -4.26 -9.89 -15.75
C GLU A 15 -4.24 -8.49 -16.37
N VAL A 16 -4.08 -7.46 -15.53
CA VAL A 16 -4.05 -6.05 -15.94
C VAL A 16 -2.67 -5.47 -15.69
N THR A 17 -1.89 -5.27 -16.75
CA THR A 17 -0.49 -4.80 -16.67
C THR A 17 -0.29 -3.34 -17.07
N LYS A 18 -1.28 -2.72 -17.73
CA LYS A 18 -1.23 -1.32 -18.19
C LYS A 18 -2.53 -0.58 -17.87
N TYR A 19 -2.40 0.66 -17.40
CA TYR A 19 -3.51 1.59 -17.17
C TYR A 19 -3.43 2.78 -18.09
N LYS A 20 -4.56 3.14 -18.71
CA LYS A 20 -4.68 4.35 -19.51
C LYS A 20 -5.71 5.29 -18.85
N LEU A 21 -5.29 6.50 -18.48
CA LEU A 21 -6.14 7.47 -17.83
C LEU A 21 -6.31 8.70 -18.72
N ASP A 22 -7.54 9.01 -19.09
CA ASP A 22 -7.84 10.27 -19.77
C ASP A 22 -8.20 11.36 -18.75
N LYS A 23 -7.33 12.37 -18.66
CA LYS A 23 -7.48 13.50 -17.71
C LYS A 23 -8.19 14.70 -18.36
N GLY A 24 -8.60 14.60 -19.63
CA GLY A 24 -9.21 15.68 -20.41
C GLY A 24 -8.22 16.71 -20.97
N ASN A 25 -6.99 16.78 -20.44
CA ASN A 25 -5.88 17.56 -21.00
C ASN A 25 -4.81 16.67 -21.66
N GLY A 26 -5.06 15.37 -21.74
CA GLY A 26 -4.13 14.39 -22.23
C GLY A 26 -4.39 13.03 -21.60
N THR A 27 -3.68 12.03 -22.13
CA THR A 27 -3.76 10.65 -21.66
C THR A 27 -2.46 10.29 -20.95
N ILE A 28 -2.57 9.71 -19.75
CA ILE A 28 -1.47 9.06 -19.03
C ILE A 28 -1.54 7.56 -19.30
N VAL A 29 -0.40 6.94 -19.61
CA VAL A 29 -0.27 5.48 -19.68
C VAL A 29 0.70 5.04 -18.59
N ILE A 30 0.23 4.19 -17.69
CA ILE A 30 1.01 3.58 -16.61
C ILE A 30 1.27 2.14 -16.99
N ASP A 31 2.55 1.78 -17.17
CA ASP A 31 2.98 0.41 -17.41
C ASP A 31 3.44 -0.18 -16.07
N LEU A 32 2.59 -1.00 -15.45
CA LEU A 32 2.79 -1.46 -14.08
C LEU A 32 3.94 -2.46 -13.96
N GLU A 33 4.07 -3.37 -14.93
CA GLU A 33 5.18 -4.33 -14.94
C GLU A 33 6.52 -3.61 -15.11
N LYS A 34 6.58 -2.60 -15.99
CA LYS A 34 7.76 -1.77 -16.14
C LYS A 34 8.04 -0.93 -14.88
N LEU A 35 7.00 -0.38 -14.26
CA LEU A 35 7.11 0.43 -13.04
C LEU A 35 7.66 -0.40 -11.87
N LEU A 36 7.18 -1.64 -11.72
CA LEU A 36 7.53 -2.52 -10.61
C LEU A 36 8.75 -3.39 -10.90
N ASN A 37 9.12 -3.53 -12.18
CA ASN A 37 10.09 -4.49 -12.68
C ASN A 37 9.77 -5.92 -12.24
N ALA A 38 8.50 -6.31 -12.42
CA ALA A 38 7.94 -7.56 -11.93
C ALA A 38 6.65 -7.91 -12.70
N THR A 39 6.26 -9.18 -12.68
CA THR A 39 4.98 -9.63 -13.24
C THR A 39 3.84 -9.17 -12.34
N VAL A 40 2.78 -8.62 -12.95
CA VAL A 40 1.58 -8.16 -12.25
C VAL A 40 0.47 -9.18 -12.45
N SER A 41 -0.12 -9.66 -11.37
CA SER A 41 -1.17 -10.67 -11.41
C SER A 41 -2.57 -10.12 -11.13
N GLU A 42 -2.66 -9.03 -10.36
CA GLU A 42 -3.95 -8.45 -9.98
C GLU A 42 -3.79 -6.96 -9.66
N CYS A 43 -4.86 -6.20 -9.84
CA CYS A 43 -4.90 -4.84 -9.35
C CYS A 43 -6.32 -4.35 -9.10
N GLU A 44 -6.47 -3.49 -8.10
CA GLU A 44 -7.76 -2.96 -7.67
C GLU A 44 -7.63 -1.50 -7.22
N TRP A 45 -8.62 -0.68 -7.56
CA TRP A 45 -8.69 0.69 -7.04
C TRP A 45 -9.07 0.68 -5.57
N LEU A 46 -8.29 1.35 -4.74
CA LEU A 46 -8.57 1.54 -3.33
C LEU A 46 -9.57 2.66 -3.12
N GLY A 47 -10.61 2.37 -2.35
CA GLY A 47 -11.64 3.34 -1.95
C GLY A 47 -12.53 3.83 -3.09
N GLU A 48 -13.62 4.50 -2.73
CA GLU A 48 -14.54 5.09 -3.71
C GLU A 48 -13.92 6.27 -4.48
N ASP A 49 -12.90 6.92 -3.89
CA ASP A 49 -12.21 8.06 -4.48
C ASP A 49 -11.27 7.67 -5.64
N LYS A 50 -10.93 6.37 -5.76
CA LYS A 50 -10.06 5.78 -6.78
C LYS A 50 -8.77 6.60 -6.98
N ASN A 51 -8.18 7.06 -5.87
CA ASN A 51 -6.94 7.84 -5.92
C ASN A 51 -5.69 6.97 -5.97
N TYR A 52 -5.80 5.70 -5.56
CA TYR A 52 -4.68 4.77 -5.52
C TYR A 52 -5.10 3.40 -6.01
N LEU A 53 -4.17 2.73 -6.66
CA LEU A 53 -4.28 1.37 -7.13
C LEU A 53 -3.44 0.49 -6.22
N GLN A 54 -4.05 -0.56 -5.66
CA GLN A 54 -3.32 -1.70 -5.13
C GLN A 54 -2.94 -2.60 -6.30
N VAL A 55 -1.67 -2.99 -6.39
CA VAL A 55 -1.14 -3.85 -7.45
C VAL A 55 -0.49 -5.05 -6.82
N LYS A 56 -1.03 -6.24 -7.07
CA LYS A 56 -0.40 -7.51 -6.72
C LYS A 56 0.62 -7.88 -7.78
N TYR A 57 1.84 -8.16 -7.35
CA TYR A 57 2.94 -8.45 -8.25
C TYR A 57 3.91 -9.46 -7.62
N GLY A 58 4.63 -10.20 -8.46
CA GLY A 58 5.62 -11.20 -8.02
C GLY A 58 7.01 -10.89 -8.57
N GLU A 59 8.00 -10.80 -7.70
CA GLU A 59 9.42 -10.70 -8.08
C GLU A 59 10.08 -12.09 -8.23
N TRP A 60 9.52 -13.13 -7.60
CA TRP A 60 10.03 -14.50 -7.53
C TRP A 60 8.89 -15.53 -7.60
N GLU A 61 9.19 -16.77 -7.98
CA GLU A 61 8.20 -17.85 -7.96
C GLU A 61 7.64 -18.06 -6.54
N GLY A 62 6.33 -17.85 -6.38
CA GLY A 62 5.57 -18.24 -5.18
C GLY A 62 5.45 -17.17 -4.08
N THR A 63 5.96 -15.94 -4.29
CA THR A 63 5.78 -14.84 -3.33
C THR A 63 5.15 -13.62 -4.00
N ASP A 64 3.83 -13.47 -3.80
CA ASP A 64 3.13 -12.26 -4.19
C ASP A 64 3.33 -11.15 -3.15
N HIS A 65 3.54 -9.95 -3.64
CA HIS A 65 3.58 -8.71 -2.88
C HIS A 65 2.58 -7.71 -3.45
N PHE A 66 2.34 -6.65 -2.70
CA PHE A 66 1.52 -5.53 -3.10
C PHE A 66 2.36 -4.26 -3.23
N ALA A 67 1.97 -3.45 -4.21
CA ALA A 67 2.40 -2.08 -4.37
C ALA A 67 1.19 -1.15 -4.34
N ILE A 68 1.45 0.10 -3.96
CA ILE A 68 0.50 1.19 -4.04
C ILE A 68 0.99 2.13 -5.13
N VAL A 69 0.16 2.36 -6.14
CA VAL A 69 0.44 3.27 -7.24
C VAL A 69 -0.61 4.39 -7.22
N SER A 70 -0.21 5.65 -7.32
CA SER A 70 -1.15 6.76 -7.39
C SER A 70 -1.92 6.74 -8.72
N LYS A 71 -3.09 7.37 -8.76
CA LYS A 71 -3.86 7.59 -10.01
C LYS A 71 -3.12 8.38 -11.08
N ASP A 72 -1.96 8.94 -10.75
CA ASP A 72 -1.13 9.71 -11.67
C ASP A 72 0.09 8.90 -12.13
N GLY A 73 0.27 7.67 -11.61
CA GLY A 73 1.31 6.72 -12.02
C GLY A 73 2.54 6.68 -11.13
N ASP A 74 2.53 7.40 -10.00
CA ASP A 74 3.65 7.40 -9.06
C ASP A 74 3.62 6.16 -8.18
N LEU A 75 4.75 5.47 -8.05
CA LEU A 75 4.90 4.40 -7.07
C LEU A 75 4.98 5.01 -5.67
N VAL A 76 3.98 4.76 -4.84
CA VAL A 76 3.94 5.22 -3.43
C VAL A 76 4.77 4.29 -2.55
N LYS A 77 4.55 2.97 -2.67
CA LYS A 77 5.28 1.96 -1.89
C LYS A 77 5.17 0.61 -2.59
N LYS A 78 6.17 -0.25 -2.44
CA LYS A 78 6.16 -1.65 -2.87
C LYS A 78 6.72 -2.55 -1.75
N GLY A 79 6.67 -3.86 -1.94
CA GLY A 79 7.11 -4.85 -0.93
C GLY A 79 6.09 -5.04 0.19
N ILE A 80 4.84 -4.63 0.01
CA ILE A 80 3.80 -4.77 1.02
C ILE A 80 3.30 -6.22 0.99
N LYS A 81 3.16 -6.87 2.15
CA LYS A 81 2.52 -8.19 2.25
C LYS A 81 1.01 -8.07 2.08
N GLU A 82 0.42 -7.03 2.67
CA GLU A 82 -1.02 -6.78 2.64
C GLU A 82 -1.31 -5.30 2.92
N ILE A 83 -2.28 -4.72 2.22
CA ILE A 83 -2.84 -3.41 2.56
C ILE A 83 -4.12 -3.67 3.37
N HIS A 84 -4.00 -3.63 4.69
CA HIS A 84 -5.09 -3.97 5.59
C HIS A 84 -6.20 -2.91 5.60
N HIS A 85 -5.86 -1.64 5.40
CA HIS A 85 -6.85 -0.56 5.31
C HIS A 85 -6.33 0.63 4.52
N TYR A 86 -7.21 1.27 3.75
CA TYR A 86 -6.99 2.59 3.15
C TYR A 86 -8.02 3.55 3.72
N ILE A 87 -7.57 4.70 4.22
CA ILE A 87 -8.42 5.73 4.82
C ILE A 87 -8.50 6.91 3.84
N PRO A 88 -9.56 7.03 3.02
CA PRO A 88 -9.57 7.97 1.88
C PRO A 88 -9.50 9.45 2.31
N GLY A 89 -10.17 9.81 3.41
CA GLY A 89 -10.26 11.20 3.88
C GLY A 89 -8.89 11.83 4.18
N VAL A 90 -7.96 11.02 4.71
CA VAL A 90 -6.61 11.48 5.10
C VAL A 90 -5.49 10.82 4.29
N LYS A 91 -5.83 9.92 3.37
CA LYS A 91 -4.91 9.22 2.46
C LYS A 91 -3.79 8.49 3.21
N LEU A 92 -4.19 7.77 4.25
CA LEU A 92 -3.32 6.90 5.04
C LEU A 92 -3.59 5.44 4.71
N PHE A 93 -2.55 4.61 4.81
CA PHE A 93 -2.62 3.18 4.56
C PHE A 93 -2.11 2.43 5.78
N VAL A 94 -2.92 1.53 6.31
CA VAL A 94 -2.49 0.54 7.29
C VAL A 94 -1.98 -0.66 6.51
N VAL A 95 -0.69 -0.94 6.62
CA VAL A 95 0.03 -1.89 5.77
C VAL A 95 0.78 -2.91 6.60
N MET A 96 0.90 -4.11 6.06
CA MET A 96 1.68 -5.19 6.63
C MET A 96 2.91 -5.46 5.75
N PHE A 97 4.08 -5.62 6.37
CA PHE A 97 5.32 -6.01 5.70
C PHE A 97 5.80 -7.33 6.26
N THR A 98 6.36 -8.18 5.40
CA THR A 98 7.29 -9.24 5.85
C THR A 98 8.72 -8.71 5.84
N GLY A 99 9.66 -9.43 6.46
CA GLY A 99 11.08 -9.08 6.33
C GLY A 99 11.58 -9.04 4.88
N PHE A 100 11.04 -9.89 3.98
CA PHE A 100 11.33 -9.82 2.54
C PHE A 100 10.83 -8.54 1.87
N GLY A 101 9.74 -7.97 2.38
CA GLY A 101 9.15 -6.73 1.89
C GLY A 101 9.91 -5.47 2.30
N LEU A 102 10.88 -5.60 3.21
CA LEU A 102 11.70 -4.52 3.75
C LEU A 102 13.13 -4.59 3.18
N SER A 103 13.81 -3.45 3.13
CA SER A 103 15.26 -3.47 2.83
C SER A 103 16.02 -4.21 3.94
N GLU A 104 17.22 -4.71 3.66
CA GLU A 104 18.00 -5.41 4.70
C GLU A 104 18.25 -4.55 5.94
N ASN A 105 18.46 -3.25 5.73
CA ASN A 105 18.64 -2.27 6.80
C ASN A 105 17.36 -2.08 7.60
N ASP A 106 16.22 -1.91 6.94
CA ASP A 106 14.92 -1.75 7.60
C ASP A 106 14.53 -3.02 8.35
N ARG A 107 14.71 -4.18 7.72
CA ARG A 107 14.48 -5.50 8.31
C ARG A 107 15.26 -5.68 9.61
N ALA A 108 16.54 -5.30 9.61
CA ALA A 108 17.37 -5.32 10.81
C ALA A 108 16.94 -4.28 11.85
N TYR A 109 16.64 -3.05 11.41
CA TYR A 109 16.25 -1.94 12.29
C TYR A 109 14.93 -2.22 13.03
N TYR A 110 13.91 -2.73 12.33
CA TYR A 110 12.61 -3.08 12.91
C TYR A 110 12.57 -4.50 13.49
N SER A 111 13.68 -5.25 13.43
CA SER A 111 13.81 -6.62 13.94
C SER A 111 12.75 -7.58 13.38
N VAL A 112 12.52 -7.56 12.07
CA VAL A 112 11.54 -8.40 11.38
C VAL A 112 12.27 -9.54 10.67
N ALA A 113 12.00 -10.80 11.02
CA ALA A 113 12.54 -11.91 10.23
C ALA A 113 11.87 -11.99 8.85
N ASN A 114 12.48 -12.70 7.90
CA ASN A 114 11.97 -12.83 6.54
C ASN A 114 10.50 -13.30 6.47
N ASP A 115 10.15 -14.28 7.29
CA ASP A 115 8.81 -14.88 7.33
C ASP A 115 7.89 -14.25 8.38
N ASP A 116 8.45 -13.42 9.27
CA ASP A 116 7.67 -12.64 10.23
C ASP A 116 7.04 -11.43 9.54
N TRP A 117 5.95 -10.94 10.11
CA TRP A 117 5.27 -9.76 9.63
C TRP A 117 5.06 -8.72 10.73
N LYS A 118 5.05 -7.45 10.32
CA LYS A 118 4.71 -6.30 11.16
C LYS A 118 3.83 -5.33 10.40
N MET A 119 3.00 -4.61 11.15
CA MET A 119 2.14 -3.56 10.66
C MET A 119 2.75 -2.20 10.92
N GLY A 120 2.55 -1.30 9.96
CA GLY A 120 2.84 0.12 10.05
C GLY A 120 1.73 0.94 9.40
N VAL A 121 1.83 2.26 9.51
CA VAL A 121 0.97 3.21 8.80
C VAL A 121 1.84 4.06 7.92
N ILE A 122 1.48 4.18 6.64
CA ILE A 122 2.17 5.06 5.70
C ILE A 122 1.23 6.13 5.16
N ASN A 123 1.81 7.28 4.80
CA ASN A 123 1.10 8.35 4.13
C ASN A 123 1.09 8.17 2.60
N ARG A 124 0.44 9.11 1.90
CA ARG A 124 0.39 9.17 0.43
C ARG A 124 1.72 9.31 -0.32
N TYR A 125 2.80 9.60 0.38
CA TYR A 125 4.15 9.71 -0.17
C TYR A 125 4.99 8.45 0.11
N GLY A 126 4.45 7.49 0.86
CA GLY A 126 5.15 6.27 1.24
C GLY A 126 5.97 6.40 2.54
N ASP A 127 5.92 7.56 3.20
CA ASP A 127 6.61 7.78 4.49
C ASP A 127 5.83 7.11 5.62
N TYR A 128 6.56 6.59 6.60
CA TYR A 128 5.98 6.03 7.80
C TYR A 128 5.40 7.12 8.70
N ILE A 129 4.13 6.97 9.04
CA ILE A 129 3.45 7.64 10.16
C ILE A 129 3.63 6.81 11.42
N LEU A 130 3.44 5.49 11.29
CA LEU A 130 3.80 4.50 12.30
C LEU A 130 4.73 3.49 11.64
N GLU A 131 5.89 3.30 12.27
CA GLU A 131 6.89 2.35 11.81
C GLU A 131 6.36 0.90 11.81
N PRO A 132 6.85 0.01 10.94
CA PRO A 132 6.41 -1.37 10.85
C PRO A 132 6.98 -2.23 11.98
N THR A 133 6.62 -1.92 13.22
CA THR A 133 7.11 -2.61 14.44
C THR A 133 5.99 -3.29 15.22
N PHE A 134 4.73 -3.05 14.86
CA PHE A 134 3.57 -3.55 15.60
C PHE A 134 3.07 -4.90 15.07
N ASN A 135 2.65 -5.79 15.96
CA ASN A 135 1.95 -7.02 15.56
C ASN A 135 0.49 -6.77 15.17
N LYS A 136 -0.08 -5.63 15.55
CA LYS A 136 -1.45 -5.27 15.20
C LYS A 136 -1.63 -3.77 15.31
N ILE A 137 -2.27 -3.18 14.30
CA ILE A 137 -2.78 -1.81 14.35
C ILE A 137 -4.27 -1.88 14.09
N GLN A 138 -5.05 -1.33 15.01
CA GLN A 138 -6.49 -1.12 14.82
C GLN A 138 -6.74 0.33 14.46
N TYR A 139 -7.68 0.55 13.56
CA TYR A 139 -8.16 1.86 13.15
C TYR A 139 -9.58 2.06 13.66
N PHE A 140 -9.86 3.24 14.24
CA PHE A 140 -11.19 3.66 14.67
C PHE A 140 -11.64 4.87 13.85
N ASP A 141 -12.56 4.63 12.92
CA ASP A 141 -12.98 5.63 11.92
C ASP A 141 -13.62 6.88 12.54
N ASP A 142 -14.49 6.68 13.52
CA ASP A 142 -15.20 7.78 14.20
C ASP A 142 -14.29 8.70 15.04
N GLU A 143 -13.10 8.22 15.41
CA GLU A 143 -12.19 8.93 16.32
C GLU A 143 -10.93 9.47 15.63
N GLU A 144 -10.66 9.06 14.39
CA GLU A 144 -9.40 9.37 13.67
C GLU A 144 -8.15 8.91 14.45
N LEU A 145 -8.21 7.71 15.04
CA LEU A 145 -7.17 7.16 15.91
C LEU A 145 -6.66 5.79 15.46
N PHE A 146 -5.40 5.52 15.79
CA PHE A 146 -4.81 4.21 15.75
C PHE A 146 -4.59 3.66 17.16
N TYR A 147 -4.80 2.36 17.32
CA TYR A 147 -4.43 1.62 18.53
C TYR A 147 -3.44 0.53 18.19
N ALA A 148 -2.30 0.53 18.89
CA ALA A 148 -1.27 -0.48 18.74
C ALA A 148 -0.55 -0.70 20.08
N ASP A 149 -0.46 -1.96 20.51
CA ASP A 149 0.27 -2.37 21.72
C ASP A 149 -0.09 -1.58 23.00
N GLY A 150 -1.39 -1.36 23.23
CA GLY A 150 -1.85 -0.59 24.41
C GLY A 150 -1.74 0.93 24.26
N ILE A 151 -1.27 1.44 23.12
CA ILE A 151 -1.03 2.86 22.89
C ILE A 151 -1.97 3.39 21.82
N ILE A 152 -2.51 4.59 22.06
CA ILE A 152 -3.32 5.35 21.12
C ILE A 152 -2.46 6.42 20.44
N TYR A 153 -2.53 6.47 19.11
CA TYR A 153 -1.85 7.45 18.27
C TYR A 153 -2.86 8.23 17.43
N ASN A 154 -2.58 9.51 17.17
CA ASN A 154 -3.30 10.26 16.15
C ASN A 154 -2.76 9.93 14.75
N PHE A 155 -3.39 10.50 13.71
CA PHE A 155 -3.00 10.34 12.31
C PHE A 155 -1.64 10.93 11.92
N LYS A 156 -0.97 11.65 12.83
CA LYS A 156 0.42 12.09 12.64
C LYS A 156 1.42 11.12 13.28
N GLY A 157 0.95 10.03 13.90
CA GLY A 157 1.78 9.08 14.63
C GLY A 157 2.19 9.59 16.01
N GLU A 158 1.58 10.68 16.49
CA GLU A 158 1.88 11.23 17.80
C GLU A 158 1.14 10.44 18.88
N PHE A 159 1.86 10.10 19.94
CA PHE A 159 1.29 9.50 21.15
C PHE A 159 0.22 10.42 21.75
N ILE A 160 -0.93 9.84 22.10
CA ILE A 160 -1.98 10.54 22.85
C ILE A 160 -2.05 10.03 24.29
N ILE A 161 -2.26 8.72 24.46
CA ILE A 161 -2.45 8.10 25.78
C ILE A 161 -2.12 6.61 25.72
N LYS A 162 -1.67 6.07 26.85
CA LYS A 162 -1.58 4.62 27.08
C LYS A 162 -2.88 4.17 27.73
N LYS A 163 -3.54 3.17 27.15
CA LYS A 163 -4.69 2.55 27.78
C LYS A 163 -4.17 1.56 28.82
N ASP A 164 -4.29 1.90 30.10
CA ASP A 164 -4.04 0.93 31.17
C ASP A 164 -5.11 -0.18 31.08
N GLU A 165 -4.66 -1.43 31.25
CA GLU A 165 -5.50 -2.64 31.21
C GLU A 165 -6.55 -2.67 32.33
#